data_AF-A0A5C7TLZ7-F1
#
_entry.id   AF-A0A5C7TLZ7-F1
#
_cell.length_a   1.000
_cell.length_b   1.000
_cell.length_c   1.000
_cell.angle_alpha   90.00
_cell.angle_beta   90.00
_cell.angle_gamma   90.00
#
_symmetry.space_group_name_H-M   'P 1'
#
loop_
_entity.id
_entity.type
_entity.pdbx_description
1 polymer ?
#
loop_
_entity_poly.entity_id
_entity_poly.type
_entity_poly.pdbx_seq_one_letter_code
_entity_poly.pdbx_strand_id
1 'polypeptide(L)'
;MKRLLLIASVFSAVVSTVLPAAELPEHWFGSDEQSQIQIRYDDVDHLLQQAVLMSGPPSRKKSSASSATVNTRLKNNFNVLTINAGNKLYFEEFRKKPELKTAVTGIRKSLEAIPASIRLNKLNKKEQLAYWLNLYNLVVIDEINQIYPRKNLKDYVLAPDGLLARKTMQIEGVALSLDDIQHAVLKANFPDQPLVLYGLYQGYIGSPSIRKHAYTGENVMRALKLNAFDFINSNRGTYPDRKNFRVAGFYQRNAEYFPDFQTDLRDHIKGFLQDSEQPQLEQAVALVTDIEDWTVTDIYGSSRSYGTAAHINSAAILDIRNMPASASGWIGKVEDVGLHSSDQLQRMRELRINHINRGGVVTVSDLPPEAATTNKTAKQ
;
A
#
# COMPACT_ATOMS: atom_id res chain seq x y z
N MET A 1 -24.89 -28.52 21.20
CA MET A 1 -23.43 -28.74 21.06
C MET A 1 -23.13 -29.30 19.67
N LYS A 2 -22.74 -28.45 18.71
CA LYS A 2 -22.23 -28.89 17.40
C LYS A 2 -20.95 -28.10 17.13
N ARG A 3 -19.88 -28.87 16.85
CA ARG A 3 -18.47 -28.49 16.84
C ARG A 3 -18.20 -27.35 15.87
N LEU A 4 -17.54 -26.31 16.36
CA LEU A 4 -16.91 -25.26 15.56
C LEU A 4 -15.67 -25.87 14.91
N LEU A 5 -15.72 -26.11 13.60
CA LEU A 5 -14.55 -26.49 12.81
C LEU A 5 -13.63 -25.27 12.71
N LEU A 6 -12.60 -25.26 13.55
CA LEU A 6 -11.45 -24.37 13.40
C LEU A 6 -10.68 -24.87 12.18
N ILE A 7 -10.91 -24.26 11.01
CA ILE A 7 -10.08 -24.49 9.84
C ILE A 7 -8.77 -23.75 10.11
N ALA A 8 -7.84 -24.43 10.79
CA ALA A 8 -6.44 -24.05 10.74
C ALA A 8 -5.97 -24.29 9.31
N SER A 9 -5.89 -23.24 8.50
CA SER A 9 -5.22 -23.33 7.21
C SER A 9 -3.75 -23.60 7.47
N VAL A 10 -3.35 -24.87 7.33
CA VAL A 10 -1.94 -25.28 7.34
C VAL A 10 -1.34 -24.73 6.04
N PHE A 11 -0.80 -23.51 6.11
CA PHE A 11 0.07 -22.98 5.08
C PHE A 11 1.44 -23.61 5.31
N SER A 12 1.83 -24.54 4.45
CA SER A 12 3.21 -25.01 4.40
C SER A 12 4.09 -23.78 4.14
N ALA A 13 4.95 -23.43 5.09
CA ALA A 13 5.94 -22.38 4.90
C ALA A 13 6.80 -22.80 3.69
N VAL A 14 6.66 -22.09 2.58
CA VAL A 14 7.62 -22.17 1.48
C VAL A 14 8.89 -21.57 2.04
N VAL A 15 9.86 -22.41 2.37
CA VAL A 15 11.17 -21.95 2.81
C VAL A 15 11.89 -21.44 1.55
N SER A 16 11.70 -20.16 1.23
CA SER A 16 12.62 -19.44 0.37
C SER A 16 14.01 -19.56 1.01
N THR A 17 15.02 -19.96 0.26
CA THR A 17 16.40 -19.95 0.74
C THR A 17 16.91 -18.50 0.73
N VAL A 18 16.54 -17.78 1.77
CA VAL A 18 17.09 -16.45 2.10
C VAL A 18 18.58 -16.60 2.36
N LEU A 19 19.39 -15.71 1.79
CA LEU A 19 20.83 -15.67 2.08
C LEU A 19 21.05 -15.36 3.57
N PRO A 20 21.89 -16.12 4.28
CA PRO A 20 22.27 -15.78 5.64
C PRO A 20 22.90 -14.39 5.68
N ALA A 21 22.56 -13.58 6.68
CA ALA A 21 23.15 -12.25 6.84
C ALA A 21 24.69 -12.27 6.92
N ALA A 22 25.26 -13.37 7.44
CA ALA A 22 26.71 -13.57 7.52
C ALA A 22 27.42 -13.74 6.16
N GLU A 23 26.68 -14.08 5.10
CA GLU A 23 27.24 -14.21 3.74
C GLU A 23 27.18 -12.88 2.96
N LEU A 24 26.54 -11.85 3.51
CA LEU A 24 26.41 -10.54 2.89
C LEU A 24 27.57 -9.62 3.30
N PRO A 25 27.94 -8.63 2.47
CA PRO A 25 29.05 -7.73 2.79
C PRO A 25 28.87 -6.99 4.12
N GLU A 26 29.90 -7.01 4.97
CA GLU A 26 29.83 -6.46 6.33
C GLU A 26 29.43 -4.97 6.36
N HIS A 27 29.84 -4.19 5.35
CA HIS A 27 29.52 -2.77 5.27
C HIS A 27 28.07 -2.48 4.92
N TRP A 28 27.24 -3.48 4.65
CA TRP A 28 25.78 -3.34 4.56
C TRP A 28 25.11 -3.31 5.93
N PHE A 29 25.86 -3.70 6.96
CA PHE A 29 25.41 -3.74 8.34
C PHE A 29 26.06 -2.65 9.17
N GLY A 30 25.34 -2.20 10.19
CA GLY A 30 25.75 -1.08 11.02
C GLY A 30 25.54 0.27 10.35
N SER A 31 25.79 1.33 11.11
CA SER A 31 25.53 2.71 10.69
C SER A 31 26.43 3.69 11.43
N ASP A 32 26.66 4.84 10.81
CA ASP A 32 27.33 5.99 11.43
C ASP A 32 26.27 7.04 11.80
N GLU A 33 25.90 7.11 13.08
CA GLU A 33 24.84 8.02 13.56
C GLU A 33 25.18 9.51 13.37
N GLN A 34 26.47 9.86 13.28
CA GLN A 34 26.91 11.24 13.10
C GLN A 34 26.95 11.64 11.62
N SER A 35 26.81 10.66 10.71
CA SER A 35 26.88 10.89 9.27
C SER A 35 25.80 11.83 8.76
N GLN A 36 26.27 12.83 8.02
CA GLN A 36 25.46 13.80 7.27
C GLN A 36 25.29 13.41 5.79
N ILE A 37 25.75 12.22 5.39
CA ILE A 37 25.62 11.75 4.02
C ILE A 37 24.13 11.49 3.76
N GLN A 38 23.62 12.09 2.69
CA GLN A 38 22.25 11.92 2.21
C GLN A 38 22.27 11.44 0.77
N ILE A 39 21.42 10.47 0.45
CA ILE A 39 21.20 10.01 -0.91
C ILE A 39 20.07 10.86 -1.51
N ARG A 40 20.29 11.36 -2.72
CA ARG A 40 19.25 12.07 -3.46
C ARG A 40 18.35 11.08 -4.18
N TYR A 41 17.04 11.25 -4.01
CA TYR A 41 16.02 10.39 -4.61
C TYR A 41 15.10 11.15 -5.57
N ASP A 42 15.55 12.26 -6.16
CA ASP A 42 14.72 13.13 -7.02
C ASP A 42 14.06 12.36 -8.18
N ASP A 43 14.81 11.46 -8.82
CA ASP A 43 14.30 10.63 -9.92
C ASP A 43 13.21 9.66 -9.45
N VAL A 44 13.39 9.09 -8.25
CA VAL A 44 12.40 8.22 -7.60
C VAL A 44 11.15 9.03 -7.24
N ASP A 45 11.33 10.22 -6.69
CA ASP A 45 10.25 11.14 -6.36
C ASP A 45 9.43 11.50 -7.59
N HIS A 46 10.08 11.91 -8.68
CA HIS A 46 9.42 12.23 -9.94
C HIS A 46 8.63 11.04 -10.49
N LEU A 47 9.22 9.84 -10.47
CA LEU A 47 8.54 8.62 -10.87
C LEU A 47 7.30 8.36 -9.99
N LEU A 48 7.46 8.36 -8.67
CA LEU A 48 6.39 8.03 -7.73
C LEU A 48 5.26 9.07 -7.74
N GLN A 49 5.57 10.35 -7.89
CA GLN A 49 4.55 11.41 -8.00
C GLN A 49 3.67 11.22 -9.23
N GLN A 50 4.23 10.73 -10.34
CA GLN A 50 3.50 10.50 -11.58
C GLN A 50 2.75 9.17 -11.59
N ALA A 51 3.28 8.15 -10.91
CA ALA A 51 2.80 6.78 -10.94
C ALA A 51 1.83 6.44 -9.80
N VAL A 52 1.99 7.05 -8.63
CA VAL A 52 1.26 6.68 -7.42
C VAL A 52 0.05 7.58 -7.21
N LEU A 53 -1.08 6.93 -6.99
CA LEU A 53 -2.34 7.50 -6.62
C LEU A 53 -2.65 7.21 -5.16
N MET A 54 -2.54 8.20 -4.29
CA MET A 54 -2.92 8.03 -2.89
C MET A 54 -4.45 7.99 -2.76
N SER A 55 -4.97 6.97 -2.08
CA SER A 55 -6.36 6.94 -1.63
C SER A 55 -6.65 8.03 -0.60
N GLY A 56 -7.92 8.25 -0.30
CA GLY A 56 -8.36 9.06 0.83
C GLY A 56 -7.87 8.58 2.20
N PRO A 57 -8.29 9.26 3.28
CA PRO A 57 -8.12 8.78 4.65
C PRO A 57 -8.61 7.32 4.77
N PRO A 58 -8.01 6.53 5.67
CA PRO A 58 -8.45 5.15 5.87
C PRO A 58 -9.93 5.12 6.25
N SER A 59 -10.68 4.23 5.59
CA SER A 59 -12.12 4.12 5.75
C SER A 59 -12.56 2.67 5.75
N ARG A 60 -13.59 2.37 6.55
CA ARG A 60 -14.31 1.09 6.56
C ARG A 60 -15.41 1.02 5.50
N LYS A 61 -15.67 2.12 4.75
CA LYS A 61 -16.74 2.21 3.74
C LYS A 61 -16.53 1.19 2.63
N LYS A 62 -17.58 0.44 2.32
CA LYS A 62 -17.61 -0.52 1.21
C LYS A 62 -17.83 0.20 -0.11
N SER A 63 -17.14 -0.25 -1.16
CA SER A 63 -17.39 0.17 -2.55
C SER A 63 -18.71 -0.41 -3.05
N SER A 64 -19.29 0.23 -4.06
CA SER A 64 -20.37 -0.36 -4.85
C SER A 64 -19.93 -1.66 -5.54
N ALA A 65 -20.79 -2.68 -5.54
CA ALA A 65 -20.56 -3.88 -6.34
C ALA A 65 -20.68 -3.59 -7.85
N SER A 66 -19.92 -4.32 -8.66
CA SER A 66 -20.07 -4.31 -10.13
C SER A 66 -21.49 -4.74 -10.53
N SER A 67 -22.04 -4.02 -11.51
CA SER A 67 -23.33 -4.31 -12.13
C SER A 67 -23.14 -4.76 -13.57
N ALA A 68 -23.89 -5.76 -14.02
CA ALA A 68 -23.83 -6.20 -15.40
C ALA A 68 -24.42 -5.13 -16.35
N THR A 69 -23.81 -4.96 -17.51
CA THR A 69 -24.29 -4.07 -18.58
C THR A 69 -25.56 -4.65 -19.23
N VAL A 70 -26.39 -3.79 -19.84
CA VAL A 70 -27.61 -4.20 -20.57
C VAL A 70 -27.26 -5.30 -21.58
N ASN A 71 -28.10 -6.33 -21.66
CA ASN A 71 -27.94 -7.52 -22.53
C ASN A 71 -26.78 -8.47 -22.19
N THR A 72 -26.13 -8.34 -21.02
CA THR A 72 -25.20 -9.35 -20.51
C THR A 72 -25.42 -9.63 -19.02
N ARG A 73 -25.05 -10.84 -18.58
CA ARG A 73 -24.97 -11.19 -17.15
C ARG A 73 -23.53 -11.18 -16.63
N LEU A 74 -22.56 -10.89 -17.50
CA LEU A 74 -21.15 -10.84 -17.15
C LEU A 74 -20.86 -9.58 -16.34
N LYS A 75 -20.09 -9.74 -15.27
CA LYS A 75 -19.69 -8.67 -14.37
C LYS A 75 -18.28 -8.91 -13.83
N ASN A 76 -17.61 -7.85 -13.41
CA ASN A 76 -16.33 -7.98 -12.74
C ASN A 76 -16.54 -8.42 -11.28
N ASN A 77 -15.77 -9.41 -10.83
CA ASN A 77 -15.73 -9.75 -9.41
C ASN A 77 -14.53 -9.07 -8.73
N PHE A 78 -14.76 -8.44 -7.59
CA PHE A 78 -13.74 -7.84 -6.74
C PHE A 78 -14.25 -7.70 -5.31
N ASN A 79 -13.34 -7.60 -4.34
CA ASN A 79 -13.71 -7.43 -2.95
C ASN A 79 -14.11 -5.98 -2.66
N VAL A 80 -15.41 -5.74 -2.47
CA VAL A 80 -15.97 -4.41 -2.19
C VAL A 80 -15.47 -3.79 -0.89
N LEU A 81 -14.93 -4.59 0.05
CA LEU A 81 -14.37 -4.08 1.31
C LEU A 81 -13.02 -3.39 1.08
N THR A 82 -12.22 -3.88 0.15
CA THR A 82 -10.79 -3.56 0.03
C THR A 82 -10.43 -2.87 -1.28
N ILE A 83 -11.23 -2.99 -2.35
CA ILE A 83 -10.88 -2.54 -3.70
C ILE A 83 -10.45 -1.07 -3.81
N ASN A 84 -11.03 -0.20 -2.96
CA ASN A 84 -10.74 1.23 -2.92
C ASN A 84 -9.76 1.64 -1.82
N ALA A 85 -9.31 0.69 -0.99
CA ALA A 85 -8.36 0.93 0.08
C ALA A 85 -6.93 0.99 -0.44
N GLY A 86 -6.09 1.78 0.22
CA GLY A 86 -4.68 1.93 -0.11
C GLY A 86 -4.44 2.64 -1.45
N ASN A 87 -3.17 2.97 -1.68
CA ASN A 87 -2.73 3.58 -2.94
C ASN A 87 -3.05 2.69 -4.16
N LYS A 88 -3.11 3.32 -5.33
CA LYS A 88 -3.15 2.66 -6.65
C LYS A 88 -1.99 3.16 -7.49
N LEU A 89 -1.55 2.37 -8.45
CA LEU A 89 -0.52 2.75 -9.43
C LEU A 89 -1.12 2.77 -10.83
N TYR A 90 -0.64 3.71 -11.64
CA TYR A 90 -0.96 3.82 -13.06
C TYR A 90 -0.16 2.80 -13.89
N PHE A 91 -0.26 1.51 -13.58
CA PHE A 91 0.41 0.43 -14.32
C PHE A 91 0.09 0.44 -15.83
N GLU A 92 -1.10 0.92 -16.20
CA GLU A 92 -1.49 1.11 -17.59
C GLU A 92 -0.60 2.11 -18.36
N GLU A 93 -0.15 3.17 -17.70
CA GLU A 93 0.69 4.17 -18.34
C GLU A 93 2.07 3.61 -18.67
N PHE A 94 2.61 2.75 -17.80
CA PHE A 94 3.86 2.02 -18.07
C PHE A 94 3.71 1.03 -19.23
N ARG A 95 2.53 0.41 -19.38
CA ARG A 95 2.24 -0.47 -20.52
C ARG A 95 2.16 0.30 -21.84
N LYS A 96 1.53 1.47 -21.83
CA LYS A 96 1.35 2.32 -23.02
C LYS A 96 2.63 3.05 -23.45
N LYS A 97 3.52 3.36 -22.50
CA LYS A 97 4.73 4.16 -22.73
C LYS A 97 5.97 3.37 -22.36
N PRO A 98 6.61 2.67 -23.33
CA PRO A 98 7.82 1.90 -23.09
C PRO A 98 8.95 2.71 -22.43
N GLU A 99 9.04 4.00 -22.73
CA GLU A 99 10.00 4.94 -22.12
C GLU A 99 9.88 4.99 -20.59
N LEU A 100 8.66 4.95 -20.03
CA LEU A 100 8.45 4.94 -18.58
C LEU A 100 8.93 3.63 -17.95
N LYS A 101 8.76 2.50 -18.65
CA LYS A 101 9.27 1.21 -18.18
C LYS A 101 10.79 1.23 -18.14
N THR A 102 11.44 1.70 -19.20
CA THR A 102 12.90 1.87 -19.26
C THR A 102 13.40 2.83 -18.18
N ALA A 103 12.68 3.91 -17.90
CA ALA A 103 13.02 4.85 -16.83
C ALA A 103 13.00 4.17 -15.45
N VAL A 104 11.99 3.36 -15.14
CA VAL A 104 11.94 2.60 -13.86
C VAL A 104 13.16 1.68 -13.73
N THR A 105 13.45 0.90 -14.78
CA THR A 105 14.62 0.00 -14.78
C THR A 105 15.93 0.78 -14.64
N GLY A 106 16.05 1.95 -15.29
CA GLY A 106 17.22 2.82 -15.19
C GLY A 106 17.44 3.38 -13.79
N ILE A 107 16.38 3.90 -13.15
CA ILE A 107 16.43 4.42 -11.77
C ILE A 107 16.79 3.30 -10.79
N ARG A 108 16.18 2.12 -10.96
CA ARG A 108 16.51 0.92 -10.19
C ARG A 108 18.00 0.58 -10.31
N LYS A 109 18.55 0.54 -11.53
CA LYS A 109 19.98 0.26 -11.77
C LYS A 109 20.90 1.31 -11.16
N SER A 110 20.47 2.57 -11.16
CA SER A 110 21.20 3.64 -10.47
C SER A 110 21.28 3.38 -8.95
N LEU A 111 20.17 3.01 -8.31
CA LEU A 111 20.17 2.66 -6.88
C LEU A 111 21.00 1.40 -6.57
N GLU A 112 20.97 0.39 -7.43
CA GLU A 112 21.81 -0.82 -7.30
C GLU A 112 23.31 -0.49 -7.31
N ALA A 113 23.72 0.60 -7.97
CA ALA A 113 25.11 1.02 -8.09
C ALA A 113 25.63 1.90 -6.93
N ILE A 114 24.74 2.49 -6.11
CA ILE A 114 25.13 3.41 -5.02
C ILE A 114 26.13 2.78 -4.03
N PRO A 115 25.93 1.53 -3.55
CA PRO A 115 26.83 0.94 -2.55
C PRO A 115 28.29 0.83 -3.01
N ALA A 116 28.53 0.72 -4.32
CA ALA A 116 29.86 0.68 -4.90
C ALA A 116 30.63 2.01 -4.76
N SER A 117 29.92 3.13 -4.60
CA SER A 117 30.52 4.46 -4.40
C SER A 117 30.52 4.88 -2.92
N ILE A 118 29.47 4.53 -2.18
CA ILE A 118 29.31 4.89 -0.76
C ILE A 118 28.99 3.63 0.04
N ARG A 119 29.87 3.29 0.97
CA ARG A 119 29.64 2.17 1.89
C ARG A 119 28.43 2.46 2.77
N LEU A 120 27.47 1.53 2.80
CA LEU A 120 26.20 1.73 3.50
C LEU A 120 26.34 1.93 5.02
N ASN A 121 27.37 1.36 5.65
CA ASN A 121 27.67 1.56 7.07
C ASN A 121 28.17 2.97 7.41
N LYS A 122 28.48 3.80 6.40
CA LYS A 122 28.77 5.23 6.56
C LYS A 122 27.52 6.09 6.49
N LEU A 123 26.36 5.52 6.20
CA LEU A 123 25.09 6.21 6.32
C LEU A 123 24.59 6.12 7.75
N ASN A 124 23.80 7.11 8.17
CA ASN A 124 23.05 6.97 9.40
C ASN A 124 21.93 5.91 9.23
N LYS A 125 21.45 5.38 10.36
CA LYS A 125 20.48 4.28 10.39
C LYS A 125 19.20 4.58 9.60
N LYS A 126 18.72 5.82 9.60
CA LYS A 126 17.49 6.21 8.88
C LYS A 126 17.73 6.29 7.37
N GLU A 127 18.87 6.81 6.95
CA GLU A 127 19.25 6.90 5.54
C GLU A 127 19.47 5.51 4.93
N GLN A 128 20.11 4.60 5.68
CA GLN A 128 20.24 3.20 5.28
C GLN A 128 18.88 2.51 5.13
N LEU A 129 17.94 2.74 6.07
CA LEU A 129 16.57 2.23 5.94
C LEU A 129 15.87 2.77 4.69
N ALA A 130 15.99 4.08 4.45
CA ALA A 130 15.41 4.73 3.28
C ALA A 130 15.91 4.12 1.97
N TYR A 131 17.22 3.89 1.86
CA TYR A 131 17.84 3.23 0.71
C TYR A 131 17.22 1.86 0.42
N TRP A 132 17.19 0.97 1.41
CA TRP A 132 16.68 -0.39 1.24
C TRP A 132 15.19 -0.41 0.87
N LEU A 133 14.38 0.44 1.51
CA LEU A 133 12.95 0.54 1.20
C LEU A 133 12.70 1.09 -0.20
N ASN A 134 13.45 2.10 -0.64
CA ASN A 134 13.31 2.64 -1.99
C ASN A 134 13.71 1.61 -3.05
N LEU A 135 14.85 0.94 -2.88
CA LEU A 135 15.30 -0.10 -3.80
C LEU A 135 14.29 -1.25 -3.88
N TYR A 136 13.87 -1.78 -2.73
CA TYR A 136 12.86 -2.84 -2.65
C TYR A 136 11.59 -2.48 -3.43
N ASN A 137 11.06 -1.28 -3.17
CA ASN A 137 9.80 -0.84 -3.78
C ASN A 137 9.92 -0.60 -5.29
N LEU A 138 11.06 -0.10 -5.77
CA LEU A 138 11.29 0.06 -7.22
C LEU A 138 11.38 -1.28 -7.93
N VAL A 139 12.07 -2.26 -7.35
CA VAL A 139 12.13 -3.63 -7.88
C VAL A 139 10.72 -4.21 -8.00
N VAL A 140 9.88 -4.06 -6.97
CA VAL A 140 8.49 -4.52 -7.03
C VAL A 140 7.70 -3.87 -8.17
N ILE A 141 7.83 -2.55 -8.36
CA ILE A 141 7.16 -1.84 -9.46
C ILE A 141 7.65 -2.33 -10.82
N ASP A 142 8.97 -2.48 -10.99
CA ASP A 142 9.61 -2.94 -12.22
C ASP A 142 9.16 -4.36 -12.61
N GLU A 143 9.10 -5.28 -11.64
CA GLU A 143 8.68 -6.66 -11.87
C GLU A 143 7.18 -6.78 -12.19
N ILE A 144 6.32 -6.02 -11.50
CA ILE A 144 4.88 -6.02 -11.80
C ILE A 144 4.61 -5.45 -13.20
N ASN A 145 5.36 -4.42 -13.61
CA ASN A 145 5.29 -3.86 -14.97
C ASN A 145 5.59 -4.91 -16.06
N GLN A 146 6.37 -5.96 -15.76
CA GLN A 146 6.67 -7.01 -16.74
C GLN A 146 5.52 -7.99 -16.95
N ILE A 147 4.68 -8.22 -15.93
CA ILE A 147 3.57 -9.18 -15.97
C ILE A 147 2.19 -8.52 -16.10
N TYR A 148 2.13 -7.20 -16.09
CA TYR A 148 0.91 -6.44 -16.25
C TYR A 148 0.25 -6.73 -17.62
N PRO A 149 -1.07 -6.95 -17.74
CA PRO A 149 -2.16 -6.66 -16.78
C PRO A 149 -2.67 -7.87 -15.97
N ARG A 150 -1.76 -8.70 -15.42
CA ARG A 150 -2.18 -9.79 -14.51
C ARG A 150 -2.90 -9.24 -13.27
N LYS A 151 -4.15 -9.66 -13.07
CA LYS A 151 -5.01 -9.18 -11.97
C LYS A 151 -4.67 -9.77 -10.60
N ASN A 152 -4.48 -11.09 -10.51
CA ASN A 152 -4.19 -11.77 -9.25
C ASN A 152 -2.70 -12.11 -9.18
N LEU A 153 -2.04 -11.60 -8.14
CA LEU A 153 -0.60 -11.74 -7.93
C LEU A 153 -0.23 -12.89 -6.98
N LYS A 154 -1.17 -13.63 -6.40
CA LYS A 154 -0.90 -14.65 -5.37
C LYS A 154 0.20 -15.63 -5.80
N ASP A 155 0.00 -16.31 -6.92
CA ASP A 155 0.96 -17.33 -7.38
C ASP A 155 2.27 -16.69 -7.85
N TYR A 156 2.21 -15.48 -8.42
CA TYR A 156 3.42 -14.76 -8.83
C TYR A 156 4.28 -14.33 -7.63
N VAL A 157 3.65 -13.99 -6.50
CA VAL A 157 4.33 -13.54 -5.29
C VAL A 157 4.82 -14.73 -4.44
N LEU A 158 3.99 -15.76 -4.27
CA LEU A 158 4.22 -16.86 -3.32
C LEU A 158 4.84 -18.12 -3.94
N ALA A 159 5.04 -18.19 -5.25
CA ALA A 159 5.77 -19.31 -5.84
C ALA A 159 7.18 -19.41 -5.25
N PRO A 160 7.79 -20.62 -5.19
CA PRO A 160 9.18 -20.79 -4.73
C PRO A 160 10.20 -19.96 -5.51
N ASP A 161 9.93 -19.71 -6.79
CA ASP A 161 10.67 -18.82 -7.69
C ASP A 161 9.91 -17.51 -7.98
N GLY A 162 8.97 -17.16 -7.09
CA GLY A 162 8.10 -16.00 -7.18
C GLY A 162 8.85 -14.68 -6.94
N LEU A 163 8.09 -13.58 -7.04
CA LEU A 163 8.58 -12.21 -6.91
C LEU A 163 9.50 -12.02 -5.70
N LEU A 164 9.10 -12.56 -4.54
CA LEU A 164 9.82 -12.33 -3.29
C LEU A 164 11.13 -13.13 -3.19
N ALA A 165 11.10 -14.39 -3.63
CA ALA A 165 12.21 -15.34 -3.48
C ALA A 165 13.26 -15.24 -4.61
N ARG A 166 12.84 -14.84 -5.81
CA ARG A 166 13.72 -14.80 -6.99
C ARG A 166 14.80 -13.73 -6.86
N LYS A 167 16.03 -14.08 -7.20
CA LYS A 167 17.16 -13.13 -7.27
C LYS A 167 16.94 -12.19 -8.45
N THR A 168 16.43 -11.00 -8.17
CA THR A 168 16.02 -10.04 -9.19
C THR A 168 17.06 -8.94 -9.37
N MET A 169 17.85 -8.62 -8.35
CA MET A 169 18.80 -7.50 -8.35
C MET A 169 20.23 -7.95 -8.05
N GLN A 170 21.19 -7.09 -8.38
CA GLN A 170 22.60 -7.33 -8.10
C GLN A 170 23.24 -6.08 -7.48
N ILE A 171 23.84 -6.23 -6.30
CA ILE A 171 24.49 -5.13 -5.57
C ILE A 171 25.92 -5.58 -5.26
N GLU A 172 26.92 -4.83 -5.73
CA GLU A 172 28.34 -5.14 -5.53
C GLU A 172 28.71 -6.60 -5.89
N GLY A 173 28.08 -7.13 -6.95
CA GLY A 173 28.29 -8.50 -7.42
C GLY A 173 27.42 -9.57 -6.74
N VAL A 174 26.78 -9.26 -5.60
CA VAL A 174 25.89 -10.17 -4.88
C VAL A 174 24.48 -10.14 -5.46
N ALA A 175 23.96 -11.29 -5.86
CA ALA A 175 22.60 -11.43 -6.36
C ALA A 175 21.61 -11.52 -5.19
N LEU A 176 20.61 -10.64 -5.16
CA LEU A 176 19.64 -10.53 -4.07
C LEU A 176 18.20 -10.71 -4.55
N SER A 177 17.37 -11.28 -3.68
CA SER A 177 15.91 -11.24 -3.76
C SER A 177 15.32 -10.17 -2.84
N LEU A 178 14.02 -9.94 -2.97
CA LEU A 178 13.27 -9.08 -2.05
C LEU A 178 13.23 -9.68 -0.64
N ASP A 179 13.10 -11.01 -0.54
CA ASP A 179 13.20 -11.75 0.73
C ASP A 179 14.58 -11.56 1.38
N ASP A 180 15.68 -11.53 0.62
CA ASP A 180 17.02 -11.27 1.19
C ASP A 180 17.10 -9.87 1.80
N ILE A 181 16.57 -8.85 1.11
CA ILE A 181 16.52 -7.49 1.66
C ILE A 181 15.70 -7.47 2.96
N GLN A 182 14.52 -8.10 2.95
CA GLN A 182 13.62 -8.04 4.10
C GLN A 182 14.12 -8.85 5.30
N HIS A 183 14.43 -10.13 5.07
CA HIS A 183 14.65 -11.11 6.13
C HIS A 183 16.13 -11.23 6.54
N ALA A 184 17.07 -10.86 5.67
CA ALA A 184 18.49 -10.82 6.03
C ALA A 184 18.91 -9.38 6.39
N VAL A 185 18.82 -8.44 5.45
CA VAL A 185 19.40 -7.11 5.64
C VAL A 185 18.59 -6.24 6.61
N LEU A 186 17.30 -6.07 6.36
CA LEU A 186 16.44 -5.21 7.18
C LEU A 186 16.23 -5.82 8.57
N LYS A 187 16.02 -7.13 8.67
CA LYS A 187 15.88 -7.79 9.98
C LYS A 187 17.15 -7.69 10.83
N ALA A 188 18.34 -7.83 10.24
CA ALA A 188 19.60 -7.68 11.00
C ALA A 188 19.84 -6.23 11.46
N ASN A 189 19.56 -5.24 10.61
CA ASN A 189 19.76 -3.82 10.96
C ASN A 189 18.65 -3.25 11.86
N PHE A 190 17.44 -3.82 11.82
CA PHE A 190 16.22 -3.34 12.48
C PHE A 190 15.40 -4.46 13.14
N PRO A 191 15.98 -5.27 14.04
CA PRO A 191 15.35 -6.50 14.56
C PRO A 191 14.02 -6.26 15.28
N ASP A 192 13.90 -5.16 16.02
CA ASP A 192 12.75 -4.83 16.88
C ASP A 192 11.84 -3.75 16.27
N GLN A 193 11.86 -3.59 14.94
CA GLN A 193 11.14 -2.51 14.27
C GLN A 193 10.08 -3.02 13.29
N PRO A 194 8.89 -3.46 13.76
CA PRO A 194 7.80 -3.92 12.89
C PRO A 194 7.29 -2.83 11.94
N LEU A 195 7.62 -1.56 12.21
CA LEU A 195 7.32 -0.45 11.32
C LEU A 195 7.91 -0.59 9.91
N VAL A 196 9.04 -1.31 9.78
CA VAL A 196 9.68 -1.55 8.47
C VAL A 196 8.73 -2.25 7.51
N LEU A 197 7.86 -3.13 8.01
CA LEU A 197 6.87 -3.86 7.20
C LEU A 197 5.97 -2.90 6.39
N TYR A 198 5.63 -1.75 6.94
CA TYR A 198 4.78 -0.76 6.25
C TYR A 198 5.50 0.02 5.16
N GLY A 199 6.82 -0.16 5.03
CA GLY A 199 7.63 0.36 3.94
C GLY A 199 7.72 -0.59 2.75
N LEU A 200 7.35 -1.87 2.93
CA LEU A 200 7.54 -2.95 1.97
C LEU A 200 6.27 -3.16 1.15
N TYR A 201 6.14 -2.42 0.06
CA TYR A 201 5.02 -2.56 -0.87
C TYR A 201 5.16 -3.83 -1.70
N GLN A 202 4.10 -4.65 -1.82
CA GLN A 202 4.15 -5.92 -2.57
C GLN A 202 3.27 -5.94 -3.82
N GLY A 203 2.67 -4.81 -4.20
CA GLY A 203 1.94 -4.71 -5.47
C GLY A 203 0.48 -5.15 -5.47
N TYR A 204 -0.02 -5.72 -4.38
CA TYR A 204 -1.41 -6.14 -4.23
C TYR A 204 -2.11 -5.41 -3.07
N ILE A 205 -3.44 -5.33 -3.14
CA ILE A 205 -4.26 -4.51 -2.24
C ILE A 205 -4.07 -4.88 -0.76
N GLY A 206 -3.93 -6.17 -0.45
CA GLY A 206 -3.66 -6.69 0.89
C GLY A 206 -2.28 -6.40 1.47
N SER A 207 -1.40 -5.68 0.76
CA SER A 207 -0.08 -5.25 1.25
C SER A 207 -0.07 -3.78 1.67
N PRO A 208 0.92 -3.32 2.45
CA PRO A 208 1.10 -1.90 2.78
C PRO A 208 1.27 -1.01 1.56
N SER A 209 1.02 0.28 1.73
CA SER A 209 1.04 1.24 0.63
C SER A 209 2.41 1.83 0.36
N ILE A 210 2.70 2.13 -0.91
CA ILE A 210 3.80 3.03 -1.29
C ILE A 210 3.30 4.48 -1.36
N ARG A 211 4.17 5.44 -1.02
CA ARG A 211 3.86 6.88 -1.02
C ARG A 211 4.27 7.54 -2.34
N LYS A 212 3.87 8.80 -2.52
CA LYS A 212 4.24 9.63 -3.68
C LYS A 212 5.67 10.18 -3.61
N HIS A 213 6.31 10.07 -2.46
CA HIS A 213 7.68 10.50 -2.25
C HIS A 213 8.48 9.29 -1.77
N ALA A 214 9.72 9.22 -2.23
CA ALA A 214 10.74 8.32 -1.76
C ALA A 214 10.99 8.51 -0.26
N TYR A 215 11.43 7.44 0.38
CA TYR A 215 11.93 7.51 1.72
C TYR A 215 13.26 8.27 1.74
N THR A 216 13.46 9.11 2.75
CA THR A 216 14.74 9.76 3.06
C THR A 216 15.02 9.58 4.55
N GLY A 217 16.27 9.75 4.99
CA GLY A 217 16.61 9.66 6.41
C GLY A 217 15.79 10.63 7.28
N GLU A 218 15.37 11.76 6.74
CA GLU A 218 14.54 12.74 7.40
C GLU A 218 13.06 12.32 7.52
N ASN A 219 12.53 11.62 6.50
CA ASN A 219 11.10 11.36 6.41
C ASN A 219 10.69 9.92 6.77
N VAL A 220 11.62 8.95 6.73
CA VAL A 220 11.29 7.52 6.66
C VAL A 220 10.42 7.07 7.82
N MET A 221 10.78 7.45 9.04
CA MET A 221 10.04 7.07 10.25
C MET A 221 8.61 7.60 10.27
N ARG A 222 8.41 8.85 9.83
CA ARG A 222 7.09 9.46 9.73
C ARG A 222 6.27 8.80 8.62
N ALA A 223 6.89 8.52 7.49
CA ALA A 223 6.25 7.86 6.35
C ALA A 223 5.78 6.43 6.72
N LEU A 224 6.61 5.66 7.43
CA LEU A 224 6.26 4.32 7.93
C LEU A 224 5.09 4.35 8.92
N LYS A 225 5.10 5.26 9.90
CA LYS A 225 3.98 5.43 10.86
C LYS A 225 2.67 5.77 10.16
N LEU A 226 2.72 6.67 9.17
CA LEU A 226 1.54 7.03 8.39
C LEU A 226 1.05 5.86 7.52
N ASN A 227 1.95 5.05 6.95
CA ASN A 227 1.57 3.83 6.25
C ASN A 227 0.96 2.78 7.19
N ALA A 228 1.48 2.66 8.41
CA ALA A 228 0.93 1.79 9.45
C ALA A 228 -0.50 2.18 9.80
N PHE A 229 -0.72 3.46 10.08
CA PHE A 229 -2.05 4.02 10.33
C PHE A 229 -3.00 3.80 9.14
N ASP A 230 -2.56 4.11 7.92
CA ASP A 230 -3.37 3.94 6.69
C ASP A 230 -3.68 2.45 6.41
N PHE A 231 -2.77 1.52 6.72
CA PHE A 231 -2.99 0.08 6.53
C PHE A 231 -3.92 -0.48 7.59
N ILE A 232 -3.59 -0.30 8.87
CA ILE A 232 -4.33 -0.85 10.02
C ILE A 232 -5.79 -0.37 10.01
N ASN A 233 -6.04 0.92 9.77
CA ASN A 233 -7.40 1.48 9.79
C ASN A 233 -8.19 1.25 8.49
N SER A 234 -7.68 0.42 7.58
CA SER A 234 -8.37 0.06 6.35
C SER A 234 -8.76 -1.41 6.35
N ASN A 235 -9.85 -1.75 5.64
CA ASN A 235 -10.39 -3.12 5.59
C ASN A 235 -9.41 -4.16 5.02
N ARG A 236 -8.30 -3.72 4.41
CA ARG A 236 -7.21 -4.60 3.93
C ARG A 236 -6.20 -4.97 5.02
N GLY A 237 -6.10 -4.17 6.09
CA GLY A 237 -5.15 -4.37 7.18
C GLY A 237 -5.79 -5.01 8.40
N THR A 238 -6.94 -4.48 8.83
CA THR A 238 -7.73 -5.06 9.92
C THR A 238 -9.22 -4.90 9.70
N TYR A 239 -10.04 -5.68 10.39
CA TYR A 239 -11.49 -5.55 10.37
C TYR A 239 -12.12 -6.11 11.67
N PRO A 240 -12.81 -5.29 12.47
CA PRO A 240 -13.54 -5.78 13.64
C PRO A 240 -14.66 -6.74 13.22
N ASP A 241 -14.72 -7.96 13.79
CA ASP A 241 -15.76 -8.94 13.46
C ASP A 241 -16.31 -9.67 14.70
N ARG A 242 -17.40 -9.14 15.25
CA ARG A 242 -18.13 -9.71 16.39
C ARG A 242 -17.22 -10.00 17.59
N LYS A 243 -16.78 -11.26 17.72
CA LYS A 243 -15.95 -11.75 18.84
C LYS A 243 -14.46 -11.80 18.50
N ASN A 244 -14.10 -11.65 17.24
CA ASN A 244 -12.73 -11.73 16.75
C ASN A 244 -12.32 -10.41 16.11
N PHE A 245 -11.02 -10.24 15.95
CA PHE A 245 -10.45 -9.14 15.18
C PHE A 245 -9.73 -9.71 13.97
N ARG A 246 -10.25 -9.45 12.78
CA ARG A 246 -9.65 -9.97 11.55
C ARG A 246 -8.45 -9.10 11.17
N VAL A 247 -7.37 -9.73 10.76
CA VAL A 247 -6.11 -9.07 10.39
C VAL A 247 -5.60 -9.60 9.04
N ALA A 248 -4.81 -8.79 8.34
CA ALA A 248 -4.20 -9.17 7.08
C ALA A 248 -3.36 -10.44 7.20
N GLY A 249 -3.51 -11.36 6.23
CA GLY A 249 -2.58 -12.49 6.09
C GLY A 249 -1.12 -12.06 5.87
N PHE A 250 -0.90 -10.78 5.54
CA PHE A 250 0.42 -10.14 5.52
C PHE A 250 1.14 -10.24 6.87
N TYR A 251 0.44 -10.12 8.01
CA TYR A 251 1.09 -10.27 9.32
C TYR A 251 1.56 -11.70 9.55
N GLN A 252 0.76 -12.70 9.15
CA GLN A 252 1.12 -14.11 9.31
C GLN A 252 2.40 -14.48 8.54
N ARG A 253 2.61 -13.89 7.35
CA ARG A 253 3.85 -14.08 6.57
C ARG A 253 5.07 -13.40 7.20
N ASN A 254 4.85 -12.41 8.05
CA ASN A 254 5.88 -11.62 8.72
C ASN A 254 5.89 -11.88 10.24
N ALA A 255 5.46 -13.07 10.67
CA ALA A 255 5.31 -13.42 12.07
C ALA A 255 6.63 -13.34 12.86
N GLU A 256 7.79 -13.44 12.20
CA GLU A 256 9.12 -13.24 12.80
C GLU A 256 9.36 -11.84 13.40
N TYR A 257 8.52 -10.84 13.07
CA TYR A 257 8.53 -9.52 13.72
C TYR A 257 7.71 -9.48 15.00
N PHE A 258 7.01 -10.57 15.34
CA PHE A 258 6.10 -10.69 16.48
C PHE A 258 6.32 -12.04 17.19
N PRO A 259 7.37 -12.17 18.03
CA PRO A 259 7.70 -13.41 18.73
C PRO A 259 6.53 -14.11 19.43
N ASP A 260 5.70 -13.36 20.17
CA ASP A 260 4.35 -13.79 20.57
C ASP A 260 3.34 -13.16 19.61
N PHE A 261 3.04 -13.88 18.52
CA PHE A 261 2.26 -13.36 17.41
C PHE A 261 0.91 -12.77 17.82
N GLN A 262 0.20 -13.34 18.80
CA GLN A 262 -1.12 -12.82 19.18
C GLN A 262 -1.02 -11.58 20.09
N THR A 263 -0.07 -11.58 21.03
CA THR A 263 0.12 -10.50 21.99
C THR A 263 0.81 -9.31 21.32
N ASP A 264 1.97 -9.54 20.71
CA ASP A 264 2.81 -8.48 20.12
C ASP A 264 2.09 -7.79 18.96
N LEU A 265 1.39 -8.55 18.11
CA LEU A 265 0.62 -7.96 17.02
C LEU A 265 -0.57 -7.16 17.54
N ARG A 266 -1.22 -7.59 18.62
CA ARG A 266 -2.34 -6.84 19.22
C ARG A 266 -1.86 -5.51 19.76
N ASP A 267 -0.75 -5.49 20.48
CA ASP A 267 -0.16 -4.27 21.03
C ASP A 267 0.32 -3.33 19.92
N HIS A 268 0.93 -3.89 18.89
CA HIS A 268 1.34 -3.13 17.72
C HIS A 268 0.13 -2.52 16.97
N ILE A 269 -0.94 -3.29 16.73
CA ILE A 269 -2.16 -2.77 16.11
C ILE A 269 -2.78 -1.68 16.98
N LYS A 270 -2.88 -1.89 18.30
CA LYS A 270 -3.43 -0.92 19.25
C LYS A 270 -2.73 0.44 19.16
N GLY A 271 -1.42 0.46 18.95
CA GLY A 271 -0.65 1.70 18.81
C GLY A 271 -0.99 2.58 17.60
N PHE A 272 -1.67 2.03 16.58
CA PHE A 272 -2.06 2.79 15.37
C PHE A 272 -3.55 2.73 15.05
N LEU A 273 -4.32 1.91 15.75
CA LEU A 273 -5.76 1.78 15.55
C LEU A 273 -6.48 3.03 16.08
N GLN A 274 -7.48 3.51 15.34
CA GLN A 274 -8.33 4.61 15.78
C GLN A 274 -8.97 4.30 17.14
N ASP A 275 -9.03 5.32 18.02
CA ASP A 275 -9.51 5.18 19.40
C ASP A 275 -10.91 4.55 19.49
N SER A 276 -11.78 4.85 18.51
CA SER A 276 -13.14 4.30 18.43
C SER A 276 -13.21 2.79 18.16
N GLU A 277 -12.11 2.17 17.70
CA GLU A 277 -12.01 0.75 17.37
C GLU A 277 -11.18 -0.05 18.38
N GLN A 278 -10.47 0.63 19.31
CA GLN A 278 -9.65 -0.03 20.33
C GLN A 278 -10.46 -0.94 21.27
N PRO A 279 -11.68 -0.57 21.74
CA PRO A 279 -12.48 -1.47 22.57
C PRO A 279 -12.81 -2.81 21.90
N GLN A 280 -13.07 -2.79 20.59
CA GLN A 280 -13.34 -4.01 19.81
C GLN A 280 -12.09 -4.89 19.70
N LEU A 281 -10.90 -4.28 19.59
CA LEU A 281 -9.64 -5.01 19.61
C LEU A 281 -9.38 -5.64 20.97
N GLU A 282 -9.60 -4.91 22.07
CA GLU A 282 -9.38 -5.41 23.43
C GLU A 282 -10.32 -6.55 23.79
N GLN A 283 -11.59 -6.45 23.40
CA GLN A 283 -12.61 -7.47 23.67
C GLN A 283 -12.51 -8.68 22.73
N ALA A 284 -11.70 -8.60 21.66
CA ALA A 284 -11.57 -9.69 20.72
C ALA A 284 -10.88 -10.91 21.36
N VAL A 285 -11.49 -12.07 21.20
CA VAL A 285 -10.98 -13.36 21.71
C VAL A 285 -9.66 -13.72 21.04
N ALA A 286 -9.54 -13.48 19.74
CA ALA A 286 -8.33 -13.77 18.96
C ALA A 286 -8.19 -12.85 17.75
N LEU A 287 -6.95 -12.71 17.28
CA LEU A 287 -6.63 -12.16 15.97
C LEU A 287 -6.72 -13.27 14.92
N VAL A 288 -7.58 -13.09 13.91
CA VAL A 288 -7.80 -14.06 12.83
C VAL A 288 -7.18 -13.54 11.53
N THR A 289 -6.18 -14.23 11.02
CA THR A 289 -5.40 -13.83 9.83
C THR A 289 -6.05 -14.30 8.52
N ASP A 290 -7.20 -13.75 8.15
CA ASP A 290 -7.98 -14.21 6.99
C ASP A 290 -8.31 -13.11 5.96
N ILE A 291 -7.79 -11.90 6.15
CA ILE A 291 -7.93 -10.82 5.17
C ILE A 291 -6.86 -11.03 4.09
N GLU A 292 -7.28 -11.54 2.94
CA GLU A 292 -6.46 -11.70 1.73
C GLU A 292 -7.08 -10.95 0.55
N ASP A 293 -6.30 -10.07 -0.08
CA ASP A 293 -6.66 -9.46 -1.37
C ASP A 293 -5.43 -9.33 -2.26
N TRP A 294 -5.20 -10.35 -3.07
CA TRP A 294 -4.07 -10.46 -4.00
C TRP A 294 -4.30 -9.73 -5.32
N THR A 295 -5.35 -8.91 -5.42
CA THR A 295 -5.61 -8.09 -6.60
C THR A 295 -4.51 -7.04 -6.72
N VAL A 296 -3.92 -6.90 -7.92
CA VAL A 296 -2.94 -5.85 -8.22
C VAL A 296 -3.49 -4.47 -7.86
N THR A 297 -2.65 -3.60 -7.33
CA THR A 297 -2.97 -2.22 -6.93
C THR A 297 -3.07 -1.28 -8.13
N ASP A 298 -3.80 -1.67 -9.17
CA ASP A 298 -4.03 -0.83 -10.34
C ASP A 298 -5.39 -0.12 -10.29
N ILE A 299 -5.58 0.87 -11.17
CA ILE A 299 -6.83 1.65 -11.22
C ILE A 299 -7.91 0.91 -12.02
N TYR A 300 -7.60 0.38 -13.21
CA TYR A 300 -8.63 -0.23 -14.06
C TYR A 300 -8.14 -1.26 -15.08
N GLY A 301 -6.87 -1.31 -15.42
CA GLY A 301 -6.42 -2.10 -16.55
C GLY A 301 -6.43 -3.62 -16.40
N SER A 302 -6.39 -4.10 -15.17
CA SER A 302 -6.57 -5.49 -14.79
C SER A 302 -8.05 -5.94 -14.83
N SER A 303 -8.98 -5.00 -14.99
CA SER A 303 -10.42 -5.29 -15.09
C SER A 303 -10.82 -5.54 -16.54
N ARG A 304 -11.69 -6.54 -16.75
CA ARG A 304 -12.20 -6.85 -18.09
C ARG A 304 -13.32 -5.88 -18.43
N SER A 305 -13.36 -5.42 -19.67
CA SER A 305 -14.52 -4.73 -20.22
C SER A 305 -15.51 -5.75 -20.76
N TYR A 306 -16.77 -5.67 -20.32
CA TYR A 306 -17.86 -6.50 -20.81
C TYR A 306 -18.89 -5.60 -21.52
N GLY A 307 -19.05 -5.79 -22.83
CA GLY A 307 -19.94 -5.01 -23.69
C GLY A 307 -19.21 -4.10 -24.69
N THR A 308 -19.93 -3.57 -25.68
CA THR A 308 -19.43 -2.57 -26.64
C THR A 308 -19.51 -1.16 -26.05
N ALA A 309 -18.66 -0.24 -26.53
CA ALA A 309 -18.60 1.17 -26.08
C ALA A 309 -19.96 1.91 -26.19
N ALA A 310 -20.90 1.41 -26.99
CA ALA A 310 -22.25 1.98 -27.11
C ALA A 310 -23.16 1.77 -25.88
N HIS A 311 -22.76 0.95 -24.90
CA HIS A 311 -23.57 0.66 -23.70
C HIS A 311 -23.09 1.38 -22.43
N ILE A 312 -22.28 2.42 -22.59
CA ILE A 312 -21.81 3.26 -21.49
C ILE A 312 -22.98 4.10 -20.93
N ASN A 313 -23.18 4.08 -19.60
CA ASN A 313 -24.15 4.94 -18.93
C ASN A 313 -23.79 6.42 -19.21
N SER A 314 -24.57 7.11 -20.05
CA SER A 314 -24.30 8.50 -20.46
C SER A 314 -24.21 9.44 -19.26
N ALA A 315 -24.99 9.18 -18.20
CA ALA A 315 -24.94 9.90 -16.93
C ALA A 315 -23.60 9.73 -16.19
N ALA A 316 -22.96 8.55 -16.27
CA ALA A 316 -21.67 8.31 -15.63
C ALA A 316 -20.55 9.14 -16.29
N ILE A 317 -20.65 9.35 -17.60
CA ILE A 317 -19.70 10.12 -18.42
C ILE A 317 -19.91 11.63 -18.25
N LEU A 318 -21.17 12.08 -18.29
CA LEU A 318 -21.52 13.50 -18.14
C LEU A 318 -21.05 14.05 -16.79
N ASP A 319 -21.24 13.27 -15.73
CA ASP A 319 -20.82 13.63 -14.38
C ASP A 319 -19.29 13.65 -14.23
N ILE A 320 -18.54 12.83 -14.99
CA ILE A 320 -17.08 12.90 -15.03
C ILE A 320 -16.59 14.16 -15.77
N ARG A 321 -17.29 14.57 -16.84
CA ARG A 321 -16.94 15.75 -17.65
C ARG A 321 -17.30 17.09 -16.98
N ASN A 322 -18.35 17.13 -16.16
CA ASN A 322 -18.84 18.35 -15.51
C ASN A 322 -18.16 18.66 -14.14
N MET A 323 -17.10 17.93 -13.77
CA MET A 323 -16.38 18.16 -12.52
C MET A 323 -15.39 19.35 -12.58
N PRO A 324 -15.21 20.11 -11.49
CA PRO A 324 -14.45 21.38 -11.47
C PRO A 324 -12.96 21.21 -11.83
N ALA A 325 -12.39 22.25 -12.46
CA ALA A 325 -11.04 22.25 -13.04
C ALA A 325 -9.89 22.09 -12.04
N SER A 326 -10.09 22.31 -10.73
CA SER A 326 -9.11 21.97 -9.68
C SER A 326 -8.85 20.46 -9.56
N ALA A 327 -9.68 19.63 -10.19
CA ALA A 327 -9.55 18.18 -10.32
C ALA A 327 -8.93 17.72 -11.67
N SER A 328 -8.43 18.64 -12.49
CA SER A 328 -8.00 18.39 -13.89
C SER A 328 -6.70 17.60 -14.06
N GLY A 329 -5.77 17.64 -13.10
CA GLY A 329 -4.53 16.83 -13.16
C GLY A 329 -4.78 15.32 -13.23
N TRP A 330 -5.98 14.87 -12.84
CA TRP A 330 -6.42 13.48 -12.90
C TRP A 330 -7.04 13.07 -14.24
N ILE A 331 -7.68 14.00 -14.98
CA ILE A 331 -8.35 13.72 -16.27
C ILE A 331 -7.42 13.97 -17.46
N GLY A 332 -6.41 14.84 -17.34
CA GLY A 332 -5.45 15.07 -18.43
C GLY A 332 -4.68 13.82 -18.88
N LYS A 333 -4.66 12.76 -18.05
CA LYS A 333 -4.10 11.43 -18.40
C LYS A 333 -5.14 10.40 -18.87
N VAL A 334 -6.43 10.68 -18.71
CA VAL A 334 -7.52 9.82 -19.22
C VAL A 334 -7.86 10.33 -20.62
N GLU A 335 -6.93 10.12 -21.55
CA GLU A 335 -7.27 10.17 -22.97
C GLU A 335 -8.34 9.10 -23.22
N ASP A 336 -9.50 9.54 -23.74
CA ASP A 336 -10.55 8.69 -24.29
C ASP A 336 -11.51 8.00 -23.30
N VAL A 337 -12.32 8.80 -22.60
CA VAL A 337 -13.41 8.36 -21.69
C VAL A 337 -14.39 7.37 -22.36
N GLY A 338 -14.47 7.34 -23.70
CA GLY A 338 -15.30 6.40 -24.47
C GLY A 338 -14.80 4.96 -24.50
N LEU A 339 -13.56 4.70 -24.10
CA LEU A 339 -12.96 3.35 -24.08
C LEU A 339 -13.14 2.61 -22.76
N HIS A 340 -13.72 3.25 -21.74
CA HIS A 340 -13.84 2.68 -20.40
C HIS A 340 -15.23 2.07 -20.13
N SER A 341 -15.26 0.94 -19.43
CA SER A 341 -16.52 0.34 -18.99
C SER A 341 -17.16 1.15 -17.86
N SER A 342 -18.48 0.96 -17.65
CA SER A 342 -19.22 1.59 -16.54
C SER A 342 -18.58 1.35 -15.17
N ASP A 343 -18.17 0.10 -14.90
CA ASP A 343 -17.46 -0.29 -13.68
C ASP A 343 -16.13 0.47 -13.52
N GLN A 344 -15.37 0.64 -14.60
CA GLN A 344 -14.09 1.38 -14.56
C GLN A 344 -14.31 2.86 -14.26
N LEU A 345 -15.30 3.49 -14.91
CA LEU A 345 -15.68 4.88 -14.66
C LEU A 345 -16.15 5.09 -13.21
N GLN A 346 -16.98 4.19 -12.69
CA GLN A 346 -17.45 4.21 -11.31
C GLN A 346 -16.29 4.08 -10.32
N ARG A 347 -15.37 3.14 -10.56
CA ARG A 347 -14.18 2.97 -9.72
C ARG A 347 -13.28 4.21 -9.73
N MET A 348 -13.01 4.78 -10.90
CA MET A 348 -12.23 6.02 -11.02
C MET A 348 -12.89 7.18 -10.25
N ARG A 349 -14.22 7.27 -10.30
CA ARG A 349 -14.99 8.27 -9.53
C ARG A 349 -14.82 8.06 -8.02
N GLU A 350 -15.02 6.85 -7.52
CA GLU A 350 -14.88 6.55 -6.09
C GLU A 350 -13.45 6.82 -5.59
N LEU A 351 -12.44 6.41 -6.35
CA LEU A 351 -11.03 6.67 -6.03
C LEU A 351 -10.70 8.17 -6.02
N ARG A 352 -11.25 8.94 -6.98
CA ARG A 352 -11.12 10.40 -7.00
C ARG A 352 -11.79 11.04 -5.78
N ILE A 353 -13.03 10.68 -5.46
CA ILE A 353 -13.75 11.22 -4.29
C ILE A 353 -12.93 10.96 -3.02
N ASN A 354 -12.45 9.73 -2.85
CA ASN A 354 -11.59 9.38 -1.74
C ASN A 354 -10.33 10.26 -1.75
N HIS A 355 -9.67 10.44 -2.89
CA HIS A 355 -8.49 11.28 -2.99
C HIS A 355 -8.75 12.75 -2.63
N ILE A 356 -9.84 13.34 -3.12
CA ILE A 356 -10.24 14.72 -2.81
C ILE A 356 -10.42 14.87 -1.30
N ASN A 357 -11.09 13.91 -0.65
CA ASN A 357 -11.29 13.92 0.80
C ASN A 357 -9.97 13.82 1.60
N ARG A 358 -8.84 13.45 0.97
CA ARG A 358 -7.51 13.52 1.60
C ARG A 358 -7.02 14.95 1.81
N GLY A 359 -7.51 15.91 1.02
CA GLY A 359 -7.12 17.33 1.06
C GLY A 359 -7.71 18.15 2.21
N GLY A 360 -8.52 17.52 3.09
CA GLY A 360 -9.08 18.16 4.28
C GLY A 360 -10.61 18.17 4.25
N VAL A 361 -11.21 17.42 5.17
CA VAL A 361 -12.59 17.68 5.60
C VAL A 361 -12.50 18.82 6.60
N VAL A 362 -13.02 19.99 6.25
CA VAL A 362 -13.28 21.06 7.23
C VAL A 362 -14.52 20.63 8.01
N THR A 363 -14.34 20.16 9.25
CA THR A 363 -15.46 19.99 10.18
C THR A 363 -15.87 21.38 10.66
N VAL A 364 -16.99 21.89 10.15
CA VAL A 364 -17.66 23.05 10.74
C VAL A 364 -18.38 22.54 11.99
N SER A 365 -17.82 22.83 13.17
CA SER A 365 -18.53 22.68 14.42
C SER A 365 -19.30 23.97 14.66
N ASP A 366 -20.61 23.94 14.49
CA ASP A 366 -21.47 25.04 14.93
C ASP A 366 -21.35 25.16 16.45
N LEU A 367 -20.91 26.32 16.93
CA LEU A 367 -20.86 26.62 18.35
C LEU A 367 -22.30 26.67 18.90
N PRO A 368 -22.57 26.08 20.07
CA PRO A 368 -23.88 26.21 20.71
C PRO A 368 -24.14 27.69 21.03
N PRO A 369 -25.39 28.16 20.93
CA PRO A 369 -25.73 29.56 21.19
C PRO A 369 -25.33 29.90 22.62
N GLU A 370 -24.37 30.81 22.74
CA GLU A 370 -23.90 31.36 24.00
C GLU A 370 -25.12 31.91 24.77
N ALA A 371 -25.28 31.43 26.00
CA ALA A 371 -26.39 31.81 26.86
C ALA A 371 -26.44 33.34 26.97
N ALA A 372 -27.53 33.92 26.46
CA ALA A 372 -27.87 35.32 26.69
C ALA A 372 -27.96 35.54 28.21
N THR A 373 -26.88 36.07 28.78
CA THR A 373 -26.83 36.55 30.15
C THR A 373 -27.78 37.72 30.25
N THR A 374 -28.93 37.47 30.85
CA THR A 374 -29.86 38.51 31.30
C THR A 374 -29.19 39.25 32.46
N ASN A 375 -28.42 40.29 32.15
CA ASN A 375 -28.02 41.29 33.12
C ASN A 375 -29.26 42.10 33.54
N LYS A 376 -29.96 41.58 34.55
CA LYS A 376 -30.75 42.39 35.47
C LYS A 376 -29.78 43.23 36.30
N THR A 377 -29.65 44.50 35.96
CA THR A 377 -29.13 45.52 36.87
C THR A 377 -30.18 46.60 37.07
N ALA A 378 -30.66 46.66 38.31
CA ALA A 378 -31.45 47.75 38.87
C ALA A 378 -30.58 48.98 39.17
N LYS A 379 -31.26 50.13 39.31
CA LYS A 379 -30.85 51.53 39.67
C LYS A 379 -31.01 52.47 38.47
N GLN A 380 -31.77 53.56 38.52
CA GLN A 380 -32.39 54.34 39.60
C GLN A 380 -33.74 54.91 39.12
#